data_AF-A0A8H6YEQ7-F1
#
_entry.id   AF-A0A8H6YEQ7-F1
#
_cell.length_a   1.000
_cell.length_b   1.000
_cell.length_c   1.000
_cell.angle_alpha   90.00
_cell.angle_beta   90.00
_cell.angle_gamma   90.00
#
_symmetry.space_group_name_H-M   'P 1'
#
loop_
_entity.id
_entity.type
_entity.pdbx_description
1 polymer ?
#
loop_
_entity_poly.entity_id
_entity_poly.type
_entity_poly.pdbx_seq_one_letter_code
_entity_poly.pdbx_strand_id
1 'polypeptide(L)'
;MAVEDAAVLGSLLVRLSHRTQLDTLLRAYQDIRYARARETQLAAFANHHIFHLEDGPAQRARDESMHAAMGAAGGGGGRERECVGR
;
A
#
# COMPACT_ATOMS: atom_id res chain seq x y z
N MET A 1 8.31 -0.38 -0.54
CA MET A 1 8.82 -0.67 -1.89
C MET A 1 10.29 -1.06 -1.91
N ALA A 2 11.21 -0.24 -1.38
CA ALA A 2 12.66 -0.46 -1.49
C ALA A 2 13.16 -1.87 -1.06
N VAL A 3 12.65 -2.44 0.04
CA VAL A 3 13.07 -3.78 0.51
C VAL A 3 12.74 -4.87 -0.51
N GLU A 4 11.53 -4.85 -1.05
CA GLU A 4 11.11 -5.81 -2.08
C GLU A 4 11.88 -5.61 -3.39
N ASP A 5 12.14 -4.35 -3.77
CA ASP A 5 12.91 -4.01 -4.97
C ASP A 5 14.35 -4.54 -4.87
N ALA A 6 14.98 -4.37 -3.70
CA ALA A 6 16.31 -4.92 -3.42
C ALA A 6 16.32 -6.45 -3.48
N ALA A 7 15.29 -7.12 -2.94
CA ALA A 7 15.18 -8.58 -2.99
C ALA A 7 15.07 -9.11 -4.43
N VAL A 8 14.26 -8.45 -5.28
CA VAL A 8 14.10 -8.85 -6.69
C VAL A 8 15.36 -8.54 -7.49
N LEU A 9 15.96 -7.36 -7.33
CA LEU A 9 17.22 -7.02 -7.99
C LEU A 9 18.34 -7.99 -7.60
N GLY A 10 18.52 -8.28 -6.30
CA GLY A 10 19.52 -9.24 -5.84
C GLY A 10 19.31 -10.63 -6.42
N SER A 11 18.05 -11.08 -6.48
CA SER A 11 17.67 -12.34 -7.10
C SER A 11 17.98 -12.38 -8.61
N LEU A 12 17.83 -11.27 -9.33
CA LEU A 12 18.17 -11.22 -10.75
C LEU A 12 19.70 -11.15 -10.95
N LEU A 13 20.38 -10.27 -10.21
CA LEU A 13 21.81 -10.00 -10.39
C LEU A 13 22.70 -11.20 -10.07
N VAL A 14 22.28 -12.11 -9.18
CA VAL A 14 23.05 -13.36 -8.92
C VAL A 14 23.16 -14.26 -10.16
N ARG A 15 22.30 -14.06 -11.16
CA ARG A 15 22.30 -14.81 -12.43
C ARG A 15 23.12 -14.12 -13.54
N LEU A 16 23.69 -12.95 -13.26
CA LEU A 16 24.44 -12.17 -14.24
C LEU A 16 25.80 -12.83 -14.51
N SER A 17 26.06 -13.21 -15.77
CA SER A 17 27.35 -13.78 -16.17
C SER A 17 28.24 -12.74 -16.88
N HIS A 18 27.62 -11.83 -17.63
CA HIS A 18 28.32 -10.77 -18.37
C HIS A 18 27.64 -9.42 -18.19
N ARG A 19 28.44 -8.35 -18.10
CA ARG A 19 27.94 -6.99 -17.95
C ARG A 19 27.02 -6.53 -19.09
N THR A 20 27.16 -7.11 -20.27
CA THR A 20 26.30 -6.85 -21.44
C THR A 20 24.84 -7.25 -21.21
N GLN A 21 24.56 -8.16 -20.28
CA GLN A 21 23.20 -8.60 -19.94
C GLN A 21 22.47 -7.63 -19.00
N LEU A 22 23.16 -6.61 -18.46
CA LEU A 22 22.62 -5.72 -17.44
C LEU A 22 21.40 -4.94 -17.93
N ASP A 23 21.40 -4.45 -19.19
CA ASP A 23 20.26 -3.72 -19.75
C ASP A 23 19.00 -4.58 -19.80
N THR A 24 19.11 -5.80 -20.35
CA THR A 24 18.00 -6.77 -20.42
C THR A 24 17.48 -7.13 -19.03
N LEU A 25 18.38 -7.34 -18.07
CA LEU A 25 18.01 -7.67 -16.69
C LEU A 25 17.27 -6.52 -16.00
N LEU A 26 17.72 -5.27 -16.18
CA LEU A 26 17.06 -4.10 -15.61
C LEU A 26 15.66 -3.88 -16.20
N ARG A 27 15.46 -4.18 -17.50
CA ARG A 27 14.12 -4.18 -18.12
C ARG A 27 13.22 -5.25 -17.49
N ALA A 28 13.74 -6.47 -17.30
CA ALA A 28 12.98 -7.53 -16.64
C ALA A 28 12.61 -7.16 -15.19
N TYR A 29 13.53 -6.55 -14.44
CA TYR A 29 13.23 -5.99 -13.12
C TYR A 29 12.07 -4.98 -13.17
N GLN A 30 12.13 -4.04 -14.11
CA GLN A 30 11.07 -3.04 -14.30
C GLN A 30 9.73 -3.72 -14.62
N ASP A 31 9.70 -4.67 -15.54
CA ASP A 31 8.46 -5.37 -15.92
C ASP A 31 7.83 -6.12 -14.74
N ILE A 32 8.66 -6.74 -13.88
CA ILE A 32 8.19 -7.46 -12.69
C ILE A 32 7.66 -6.50 -11.63
N ARG A 33 8.30 -5.33 -11.43
CA ARG A 33 8.06 -4.48 -10.24
C ARG A 33 7.19 -3.26 -10.51
N TYR A 34 7.12 -2.79 -11.76
CA TYR A 34 6.47 -1.54 -12.10
C TYR A 34 5.00 -1.51 -11.68
N ALA A 35 4.22 -2.54 -12.05
CA ALA A 35 2.80 -2.61 -11.71
C ALA A 35 2.57 -2.55 -10.20
N ARG A 36 3.28 -3.39 -9.43
CA ARG A 36 3.17 -3.46 -7.97
C ARG A 36 3.55 -2.13 -7.29
N ALA A 37 4.65 -1.52 -7.71
CA ALA A 37 5.10 -0.25 -7.15
C ALA A 37 4.10 0.88 -7.44
N ARG A 38 3.63 0.94 -8.69
CA ARG A 38 2.65 1.94 -9.13
C ARG A 38 1.32 1.79 -8.40
N GLU A 39 0.78 0.59 -8.30
CA GLU A 39 -0.47 0.33 -7.60
C GLU A 39 -0.39 0.72 -6.11
N THR A 40 0.73 0.39 -5.46
CA THR A 40 0.96 0.77 -4.06
C THR A 40 0.98 2.28 -3.89
N GLN A 41 1.65 3.00 -4.80
CA GLN A 41 1.71 4.46 -4.76
C GLN A 41 0.33 5.09 -5.03
N LEU A 42 -0.43 4.56 -5.99
CA LEU A 42 -1.78 5.03 -6.29
C LEU A 42 -2.74 4.77 -5.14
N ALA A 43 -2.65 3.61 -4.49
CA ALA A 43 -3.43 3.30 -3.31
C ALA A 43 -3.09 4.25 -2.14
N ALA A 44 -1.81 4.56 -1.91
CA ALA A 44 -1.41 5.53 -0.91
C ALA A 44 -1.97 6.94 -1.20
N PHE A 45 -1.97 7.35 -2.47
CA PHE A 45 -2.57 8.61 -2.90
C PHE A 45 -4.09 8.63 -2.71
N ALA A 46 -4.79 7.55 -3.07
CA ALA A 46 -6.22 7.43 -2.83
C ALA A 46 -6.54 7.48 -1.33
N ASN A 47 -5.75 6.79 -0.50
CA ASN A 47 -5.88 6.79 0.94
C ASN A 47 -5.63 8.18 1.55
N HIS A 48 -4.67 8.96 1.01
CA HIS A 48 -4.48 10.34 1.43
C HIS A 48 -5.78 11.14 1.31
N HIS A 49 -6.53 10.99 0.22
CA HIS A 49 -7.82 11.65 0.08
C HIS A 49 -8.88 11.07 1.02
N ILE A 50 -9.05 9.74 1.05
CA ILE A 50 -10.11 9.06 1.80
C ILE A 50 -9.96 9.26 3.31
N PHE A 51 -8.73 9.32 3.82
CA PHE A 51 -8.49 9.46 5.26
C PHE A 51 -8.63 10.89 5.79
N HIS A 52 -8.62 11.89 4.90
CA HIS A 52 -8.70 13.31 5.23
C HIS A 52 -9.92 13.97 4.61
N LEU A 53 -11.04 13.24 4.53
CA LEU A 53 -12.32 13.84 4.19
C LEU A 53 -12.69 14.87 5.26
N GLU A 54 -13.25 16.01 4.81
CA GLU A 54 -13.84 17.00 5.71
C GLU A 54 -14.96 16.37 6.55
N ASP A 55 -15.19 16.93 7.74
CA ASP A 55 -16.24 16.48 8.64
C ASP A 55 -17.61 16.50 7.95
N GLY A 56 -18.30 15.37 7.94
CA GLY A 56 -19.57 15.27 7.23
C GLY A 56 -20.07 13.85 6.99
N PRO A 57 -21.17 13.70 6.22
CA PRO A 57 -21.77 12.39 5.93
C PRO A 57 -20.79 11.41 5.26
N ALA A 58 -19.92 11.91 4.38
CA ALA A 58 -18.95 11.08 3.68
C ALA A 58 -17.87 10.52 4.62
N GLN A 59 -17.38 11.33 5.55
CA GLN A 59 -16.43 10.90 6.58
C GLN A 59 -17.06 9.86 7.52
N ARG A 60 -18.31 10.07 7.97
CA ARG A 60 -19.03 9.08 8.79
C ARG A 60 -19.22 7.73 8.08
N ALA A 61 -19.63 7.74 6.81
CA ALA A 61 -19.80 6.51 6.03
C ALA A 61 -18.48 5.74 5.87
N ARG A 62 -17.37 6.45 5.68
CA ARG A 62 -16.01 5.87 5.64
C ARG A 62 -15.66 5.22 6.98
N ASP A 63 -15.89 5.91 8.09
CA ASP A 63 -15.57 5.43 9.44
C ASP A 63 -16.38 4.17 9.80
N GLU A 64 -17.68 4.15 9.48
CA GLU A 64 -18.54 2.97 9.65
C GLU A 64 -18.04 1.77 8.84
N SER A 65 -17.63 1.99 7.58
CA SER A 65 -17.07 0.95 6.72
C SER A 65 -15.77 0.37 7.30
N MET A 66 -14.88 1.22 7.81
CA MET A 66 -13.62 0.78 8.43
C MET A 66 -13.86 0.04 9.74
N HIS A 67 -14.80 0.50 10.56
CA HIS A 67 -15.17 -0.16 11.81
C HIS A 67 -15.74 -1.56 11.54
N ALA A 68 -16.62 -1.71 10.55
CA ALA A 68 -17.14 -3.00 10.14
C ALA A 68 -16.03 -3.95 9.65
N ALA A 69 -15.10 -3.45 8.83
CA ALA A 69 -13.97 -4.23 8.34
C ALA A 69 -13.04 -4.71 9.46
N MET A 70 -12.78 -3.87 10.48
CA MET A 70 -11.97 -4.24 11.65
C MET A 70 -12.65 -5.31 12.52
N GLY A 71 -13.96 -5.20 12.72
CA GLY A 71 -14.76 -6.22 13.41
C GLY A 71 -14.75 -7.56 12.69
N ALA A 72 -14.82 -7.55 11.36
CA ALA A 72 -14.73 -8.76 10.54
C ALA A 72 -13.32 -9.40 10.54
N ALA A 73 -12.26 -8.59 10.69
CA ALA A 73 -10.87 -9.04 10.72
C ALA A 73 -10.41 -9.61 12.08
N GLY A 74 -11.28 -9.67 13.09
CA GLY A 74 -10.97 -10.22 14.42
C GLY A 74 -10.09 -9.31 15.30
N GLY A 75 -9.94 -8.04 14.95
CA GLY A 75 -9.21 -7.05 15.75
C GLY A 75 -10.02 -6.59 16.95
N GLY A 76 -9.48 -6.78 18.16
CA GLY A 76 -10.13 -6.43 19.42
C GLY A 76 -10.65 -4.99 19.46
N GLY A 77 -11.95 -4.85 19.73
CA GLY A 77 -12.66 -3.57 19.79
C GLY A 77 -12.13 -2.66 20.90
N GLY A 78 -11.48 -1.57 20.50
CA GLY A 78 -11.31 -0.39 21.35
C GLY A 78 -12.66 0.30 21.47
N ARG A 79 -13.30 0.20 22.63
CA ARG A 79 -14.49 1.00 22.97
C ARG A 79 -14.08 2.47 23.05
N GLU A 80 -14.32 3.22 21.99
CA GLU A 80 -14.30 4.68 22.04
C GLU A 80 -15.54 5.14 22.80
N ARG A 81 -15.30 5.82 23.93
CA ARG A 81 -16.33 6.47 24.71
C ARG A 81 -16.86 7.65 23.91
N GLU A 82 -18.17 7.61 23.68
CA GLU A 82 -19.09 8.72 23.44
C GLU A 82 -18.44 10.11 23.65
N CYS A 83 -18.11 10.79 22.55
CA CYS A 83 -17.88 12.24 22.58
C CYS A 83 -19.22 12.92 22.85
N VAL A 84 -19.63 12.93 24.12
CA VAL A 84 -20.73 13.76 24.61
C VAL A 84 -20.26 15.21 24.56
N GLY A 85 -20.80 15.95 23.60
CA GLY A 85 -21.13 17.38 23.66
C GLY A 85 -20.04 18.36 24.10
N ARG A 86 -19.62 19.21 23.16
CA ARG A 86 -19.44 20.63 23.45
C ARG A 86 -19.86 21.47 22.26
#